data_AF-S9NS95-F1
#
_entry.id   AF-S9NS95-F1
#
_cell.length_a   1.000
_cell.length_b   1.000
_cell.length_c   1.000
_cell.angle_alpha   90.00
_cell.angle_beta   90.00
_cell.angle_gamma   90.00
#
_symmetry.space_group_name_H-M   'P 1'
#
loop_
_entity.id
_entity.type
_entity.pdbx_description
1 polymer ?
#
loop_
_entity_poly.entity_id
_entity_poly.type
_entity_poly.pdbx_seq_one_letter_code
_entity_poly.pdbx_strand_id
1 'polypeptide(L)' 'MLAVTAERLCPHAIFGPLDFTRDRAVAHACRELCLRHTDRIEPLSLDEACLANPETSSASSGSPPTGGSRMG' A
#
# COMPACT_ATOMS: atom_id res chain seq x y z
N MET A 1 -12.60 -15.78 -6.70
CA MET A 1 -12.57 -16.88 -7.68
C MET A 1 -12.11 -18.14 -6.97
N LEU A 2 -12.67 -19.32 -7.27
CA LEU A 2 -12.24 -20.58 -6.65
C LEU A 2 -11.11 -21.23 -7.45
N ALA A 3 -10.16 -21.89 -6.78
CA ALA A 3 -9.03 -22.57 -7.44
C ALA A 3 -9.49 -23.61 -8.47
N VAL A 4 -10.55 -24.38 -8.16
CA VAL A 4 -11.16 -25.36 -9.07
C VAL A 4 -11.65 -24.72 -10.37
N THR A 5 -12.17 -23.50 -10.30
CA THR A 5 -12.59 -22.77 -11.49
C THR A 5 -11.38 -22.36 -12.34
N ALA A 6 -10.28 -21.95 -11.70
CA ALA A 6 -9.04 -21.58 -12.39
C ALA A 6 -8.38 -22.78 -13.08
N GLU A 7 -8.32 -23.93 -12.40
CA GLU A 7 -7.77 -25.18 -12.95
C GLU A 7 -8.55 -25.65 -14.19
N ARG A 8 -9.88 -25.57 -14.17
CA ARG A 8 -10.70 -25.94 -15.34
C ARG A 8 -10.45 -25.05 -16.56
N LEU A 9 -10.16 -23.76 -16.35
CA LEU A 9 -9.88 -22.82 -17.42
C LEU A 9 -8.42 -22.92 -17.91
N CYS A 10 -7.50 -23.29 -17.02
CA CYS A 10 -6.09 -23.45 -17.32
C CYS A 10 -5.55 -24.70 -16.61
N PRO A 11 -5.66 -25.90 -17.23
CA PRO A 11 -5.24 -27.17 -16.60
C PRO A 11 -3.74 -27.27 -16.34
N HIS A 12 -2.94 -26.40 -16.96
CA HIS A 12 -1.48 -26.35 -16.80
C HIS A 12 -1.04 -25.24 -15.82
N ALA A 13 -1.97 -24.57 -15.12
CA ALA A 13 -1.64 -23.56 -14.13
C ALA A 13 -0.84 -24.18 -12.96
N ILE A 14 0.16 -23.45 -12.48
CA ILE A 14 0.95 -23.82 -11.32
C ILE A 14 0.41 -23.05 -10.11
N PHE A 15 -0.05 -23.77 -9.09
CA PHE A 15 -0.56 -23.19 -7.84
C PHE A 15 0.56 -23.18 -6.80
N GLY A 16 1.17 -22.01 -6.58
CA GLY A 16 2.25 -21.83 -5.62
C GLY A 16 1.77 -21.60 -4.18
N PRO A 17 2.65 -21.84 -3.18
CA PRO A 17 2.37 -21.47 -1.80
C PRO A 17 2.38 -19.95 -1.63
N LEU A 18 1.62 -19.47 -0.66
CA LEU A 18 1.60 -18.06 -0.27
C LEU A 18 2.73 -17.77 0.72
N ASP A 19 3.63 -16.84 0.39
CA ASP A 19 4.77 -16.45 1.23
C ASP A 19 4.65 -14.98 1.66
N PHE A 20 3.84 -14.75 2.70
CA PHE A 20 3.62 -13.42 3.26
C PHE A 20 4.89 -12.77 3.83
N THR A 21 5.88 -13.56 4.24
CA THR A 21 7.13 -13.05 4.80
C THR A 21 7.95 -12.40 3.69
N ARG A 22 8.09 -13.13 2.57
CA ARG A 22 8.77 -12.62 1.38
C ARG A 22 8.03 -11.42 0.80
N ASP A 23 6.72 -11.49 0.65
CA ASP A 23 5.94 -10.41 0.05
C ASP A 23 6.03 -9.13 0.89
N ARG A 24 6.01 -9.25 2.23
CA ARG A 24 6.20 -8.10 3.14
C ARG A 24 7.61 -7.53 3.06
N ALA A 25 8.64 -8.38 2.97
CA ALA A 25 10.02 -7.91 2.83
C ALA A 25 10.20 -7.09 1.53
N VAL A 26 9.60 -7.55 0.43
CA VAL A 26 9.61 -6.84 -0.85
C VAL A 26 8.84 -5.52 -0.75
N ALA A 27 7.64 -5.52 -0.16
CA ALA A 27 6.84 -4.31 0.05
C ALA A 27 7.61 -3.24 0.83
N HIS A 28 8.34 -3.62 1.88
CA HIS A 28 9.21 -2.69 2.62
C HIS A 28 10.31 -2.13 1.73
N ALA A 29 11.00 -2.95 0.94
CA ALA A 29 12.04 -2.48 0.02
C ALA A 29 11.49 -1.51 -1.02
N CYS A 30 10.30 -1.77 -1.57
CA CYS A 30 9.59 -0.87 -2.47
C CYS A 30 9.22 0.45 -1.77
N ARG A 31 8.76 0.42 -0.52
CA ARG A 31 8.46 1.63 0.24
C ARG A 31 9.71 2.51 0.45
N GLU A 32 10.86 1.90 0.73
CA GLU A 32 12.14 2.64 0.83
C GLU A 32 12.58 3.24 -0.52
N LEU A 33 12.17 2.66 -1.65
CA LEU A 33 12.32 3.29 -2.96
C LEU A 33 11.40 4.51 -3.11
N CYS A 34 10.12 4.36 -2.78
CA CYS A 34 9.14 5.45 -2.86
C CYS A 34 9.54 6.67 -2.01
N LEU A 35 10.12 6.44 -0.82
CA LEU A 35 10.59 7.50 0.07
C LEU A 35 11.70 8.38 -0.53
N ARG A 36 12.40 7.91 -1.57
CA ARG A 36 13.37 8.73 -2.31
C ARG A 36 12.70 9.76 -3.22
N HIS A 37 11.43 9.57 -3.54
CA HIS A 37 10.67 10.45 -4.43
C HIS A 37 9.82 11.46 -3.66
N THR A 38 9.19 11.05 -2.55
CA THR A 38 8.40 11.91 -1.68
C THR A 38 8.24 11.29 -0.30
N ASP A 39 8.12 12.10 0.74
CA ASP A 39 7.76 11.67 2.08
C ASP A 39 6.23 11.51 2.25
N ARG A 40 5.44 12.04 1.31
CA ARG A 40 3.97 11.98 1.29
C ARG A 40 3.49 10.74 0.54
N ILE A 41 3.52 9.61 1.23
CA ILE A 41 3.11 8.30 0.69
C ILE A 41 1.87 7.80 1.43
N GLU A 42 0.82 7.44 0.70
CA GLU A 42 -0.38 6.77 1.21
C GLU A 42 -0.36 5.29 0.79
N PRO A 43 -0.11 4.34 1.72
CA PRO A 43 -0.16 2.92 1.42
C PRO A 43 -1.61 2.46 1.20
N LEU A 44 -1.88 1.76 0.10
CA LEU A 44 -3.22 1.24 -0.23
C LEU A 44 -3.32 -0.28 -0.03
N SER A 45 -2.28 -0.99 -0.46
CA SER A 45 -2.15 -2.44 -0.30
C SER A 45 -0.67 -2.79 -0.03
N LEU A 46 -0.35 -4.08 -0.06
CA LEU A 46 1.04 -4.54 0.07
C LEU A 46 1.91 -4.11 -1.12
N ASP A 47 1.31 -4.07 -2.30
CA ASP A 47 1.95 -3.80 -3.59
C ASP A 47 1.58 -2.45 -4.19
N GLU A 48 0.70 -1.68 -3.56
CA GLU A 48 0.22 -0.39 -4.05
C GLU A 48 0.34 0.73 -3.02
N ALA A 49 0.81 1.90 -3.47
CA ALA A 49 0.82 3.14 -2.71
C ALA A 49 0.69 4.36 -3.63
N CYS A 50 -0.03 5.39 -3.16
CA CYS A 50 -0.13 6.69 -3.82
C CYS A 50 0.98 7.63 -3.34
N LEU A 51 1.61 8.35 -4.28
CA LEU A 51 2.66 9.35 -4.00
C LEU A 51 2.15 10.73 -4.36
N ALA A 52 2.19 11.67 -3.42
CA ALA A 52 1.77 13.05 -3.66
C ALA A 52 2.94 13.91 -4.14
N ASN A 53 2.73 14.67 -5.21
CA ASN A 53 3.65 15.72 -5.64
C ASN A 53 3.36 17.03 -4.86
N PRO A 54 4.36 17.81 -4.43
CA PRO A 54 4.15 19.12 -3.79
C PRO A 54 3.20 20.08 -4.53
N GLU A 55 3.17 20.03 -5.86
CA GLU A 55 2.29 20.86 -6.71
C GLU A 55 0.79 20.46 -6.60
N THR A 56 0.53 19.18 -6.29
CA THR A 56 -0.82 18.62 -6.13
C THR A 56 -1.15 18.55 -4.64
N SER A 57 -1.51 19.69 -4.05
CA SER A 57 -2.11 19.73 -2.71
C SER A 57 -3.62 19.49 -2.82
N SER A 58 -4.03 18.28 -3.21
CA SER A 58 -5.43 17.88 -3.04
C SER A 58 -5.63 17.49 -1.57
N ALA A 59 -6.10 18.44 -0.78
CA ALA A 59 -6.54 18.21 0.57
C ALA A 59 -7.71 17.21 0.60
N SER A 60 -7.43 15.97 0.92
CA SER A 60 -8.38 14.94 1.35
C SER A 60 -7.57 13.87 2.07
N SER A 61 -7.80 13.45 3.32
CA SER A 61 -8.86 13.71 4.29
C SER A 61 -8.37 13.14 5.64
N GLY A 62 -8.57 13.86 6.75
CA GLY A 62 -8.60 13.26 8.09
C GLY A 62 -7.52 13.72 9.08
N SER A 63 -7.73 14.87 9.72
CA SER A 63 -7.25 15.11 11.10
C SER A 63 -8.24 16.03 11.80
N PRO A 64 -8.73 15.70 13.01
CA PRO A 64 -9.54 16.63 13.80
C PRO A 64 -8.66 17.79 14.29
N PRO A 65 -9.23 18.99 14.52
CA PRO A 65 -8.45 20.10 15.03
C PRO A 65 -7.93 19.75 16.43
N THR A 66 -6.62 19.82 16.61
CA THR A 66 -5.98 19.73 17.92
C THR A 66 -6.53 20.89 18.76
N GLY A 67 -7.45 20.56 19.67
CA GLY A 67 -8.03 21.51 20.61
C GLY A 67 -6.92 22.15 21.44
N GLY A 68 -6.82 23.47 21.38
CA GLY A 68 -5.97 24.23 22.28
C GLY A 68 -6.44 24.04 23.72
N SER A 69 -5.54 23.62 24.59
CA SER A 69 -5.66 23.89 26.02
C SER A 69 -4.57 24.87 26.40
N ARG A 70 -4.96 26.15 26.45
CA ARG A 70 -4.33 27.14 27.32
C ARG A 70 -4.93 26.94 28.70
N MET A 71 -4.10 26.63 29.68
CA MET A 71 -4.29 26.92 31.12
C MET A 71 -2.85 26.98 31.68
N GLY A 72 -2.41 28.06 32.33
CA GLY A 72 -3.15 28.87 33.29
C GLY A 72 -2.93 28.25 34.66
#